data_AF-A0A4P7PBR5-F1
#
_entry.id   AF-A0A4P7PBR5-F1
#
_cell.length_a   1.000
_cell.length_b   1.000
_cell.length_c   1.000
_cell.angle_alpha   90.00
_cell.angle_beta   90.00
_cell.angle_gamma   90.00
#
_symmetry.space_group_name_H-M   'P 1'
#
loop_
_entity.id
_entity.type
_entity.pdbx_description
1 polymer ?
#
loop_
_entity_poly.entity_id
_entity_poly.type
_entity_poly.pdbx_seq_one_letter_code
_entity_poly.pdbx_strand_id
1 'polypeptide(L)'
;MNYKKYIFSIAVFSATVLCAITLTSIFLALLIAHNNSLEFCFSPGCFDFAAKAFQEPIKIFKIGVGFGTYAFAAIGAATAILTYVNSVKAEKNNRHFQKHSEFKAFTSGLVARQNSGIRQEDFNANKYYGFLFPLSAEAYFIPSESYDIVINSIERQIAETQANFIPGDVRSIEEHCRNMLGYFHSLGIAVEEPTEETLMMLEPKIFSFIDNINQQFTDIEVSLRSKSRDYMRSIQ
;
A
#
# COMPACT_ATOMS: atom_id res chain seq x y z
N MET A 1 5.33 -15.76 9.12
CA MET A 1 4.72 -16.53 8.00
C MET A 1 4.39 -17.99 8.40
N ASN A 2 3.95 -18.24 9.64
CA ASN A 2 3.73 -19.61 10.17
C ASN A 2 2.25 -20.04 10.26
N TYR A 3 1.30 -19.10 10.12
CA TYR A 3 -0.14 -19.35 10.34
C TYR A 3 -0.77 -20.34 9.35
N LYS A 4 -0.30 -20.41 8.09
CA LYS A 4 -0.78 -21.41 7.13
C LYS A 4 -0.48 -22.84 7.60
N LYS A 5 0.69 -23.05 8.21
CA LYS A 5 1.06 -24.34 8.82
C LYS A 5 0.16 -24.66 10.01
N TYR A 6 -0.19 -23.66 10.82
CA TYR A 6 -1.11 -23.85 11.95
C TYR A 6 -2.54 -24.17 11.50
N ILE A 7 -3.11 -23.46 10.52
CA ILE A 7 -4.46 -23.76 9.99
C ILE A 7 -4.49 -25.16 9.38
N PHE A 8 -3.47 -25.51 8.61
CA PHE A 8 -3.34 -26.86 8.04
C PHE A 8 -3.23 -27.92 9.14
N SER A 9 -2.41 -27.68 10.16
CA SER A 9 -2.27 -28.61 11.30
C SER A 9 -3.57 -28.77 12.09
N ILE A 10 -4.32 -27.70 12.30
CA ILE A 10 -5.64 -27.74 12.98
C ILE A 10 -6.65 -28.49 12.12
N ALA A 11 -6.66 -28.28 10.81
CA ALA A 11 -7.52 -29.00 9.88
C ALA A 11 -7.24 -30.50 9.90
N VAL A 12 -5.97 -30.91 9.81
CA VAL A 12 -5.56 -32.31 9.90
C VAL A 12 -5.96 -32.91 11.25
N PHE A 13 -5.67 -32.22 12.36
CA PHE A 13 -6.06 -32.68 13.70
C PHE A 13 -7.58 -32.87 13.83
N SER A 14 -8.37 -31.89 13.38
CA SER A 14 -9.83 -31.98 13.42
C SER A 14 -10.39 -33.14 12.59
N ALA A 15 -9.81 -33.39 11.42
CA ALA A 15 -10.17 -34.53 10.58
C ALA A 15 -9.82 -35.87 11.25
N THR A 16 -8.65 -35.98 11.89
CA THR A 16 -8.24 -37.19 12.62
C THR A 16 -9.18 -37.49 13.79
N VAL A 17 -9.55 -36.47 14.57
CA VAL A 17 -10.50 -36.61 15.68
C VAL A 17 -11.88 -37.03 15.17
N LEU A 18 -12.35 -36.42 14.08
CA LEU A 18 -13.62 -36.80 13.45
C LEU A 18 -13.63 -38.27 13.03
N CYS A 19 -12.57 -38.72 12.34
CA CYS A 19 -12.40 -40.12 11.94
C CYS A 19 -12.35 -41.06 13.13
N ALA A 20 -11.67 -40.69 14.22
CA ALA A 20 -11.66 -41.50 15.44
C ALA A 20 -13.07 -41.64 16.02
N ILE A 21 -13.82 -40.53 16.16
CA ILE A 21 -15.18 -40.55 16.72
C ILE A 21 -16.13 -41.40 15.86
N THR A 22 -16.06 -41.28 14.52
CA THR A 22 -16.91 -42.06 13.62
C THR A 22 -16.58 -43.54 13.69
N LEU A 23 -15.30 -43.92 13.69
CA LEU A 23 -14.86 -45.31 13.86
C LEU A 23 -15.33 -45.88 15.22
N THR A 24 -15.21 -45.10 16.29
CA THR A 24 -15.66 -45.54 17.62
C THR A 24 -17.18 -45.75 17.64
N SER A 25 -17.94 -44.84 17.02
CA SER A 25 -19.39 -44.98 16.87
C SER A 25 -19.79 -46.22 16.08
N ILE A 26 -19.10 -46.50 14.97
CA ILE A 26 -19.37 -47.69 14.14
C ILE A 26 -19.05 -48.96 14.93
N PHE A 27 -17.90 -48.99 15.61
CA PHE A 27 -17.49 -50.12 16.42
C PHE A 27 -18.50 -50.43 17.53
N LEU A 28 -18.99 -49.40 18.23
CA LEU A 28 -20.01 -49.57 19.28
C LEU A 28 -21.32 -50.11 18.70
N ALA A 29 -21.74 -49.63 17.53
CA ALA A 29 -22.94 -50.13 16.86
C ALA A 29 -22.78 -51.61 16.45
N LEU A 30 -21.61 -52.01 15.94
CA LEU A 30 -21.32 -53.41 15.59
C LEU A 30 -21.33 -54.33 16.81
N LEU A 31 -20.80 -53.89 17.95
CA LEU A 31 -20.83 -54.65 19.20
C LEU A 31 -22.27 -54.89 19.68
N ILE A 32 -23.11 -53.86 19.66
CA ILE A 32 -24.52 -53.97 20.06
C ILE A 32 -25.29 -54.91 19.12
N ALA A 33 -25.01 -54.84 17.81
CA ALA A 33 -25.62 -55.71 16.81
C ALA A 33 -25.23 -57.19 17.03
N HIS A 34 -23.94 -57.45 17.26
CA HIS A 34 -23.43 -58.81 17.49
C HIS A 34 -23.92 -59.40 18.82
N ASN A 35 -23.87 -58.64 19.92
CA ASN A 35 -24.20 -59.17 21.24
C ASN A 35 -25.68 -59.52 21.41
N ASN A 36 -26.55 -58.84 20.65
CA ASN A 36 -28.00 -59.05 20.70
C ASN A 36 -28.54 -59.93 19.55
N SER A 37 -27.66 -60.47 18.69
CA SER A 37 -28.04 -61.29 17.52
C SER A 37 -29.17 -60.66 16.69
N LEU A 38 -29.08 -59.34 16.45
CA LEU A 38 -30.16 -58.58 15.85
C LEU A 38 -30.35 -58.95 14.38
N GLU A 39 -31.55 -59.40 14.01
CA GLU A 39 -31.95 -59.61 12.62
C GLU A 39 -32.46 -58.31 11.98
N PHE A 40 -32.20 -58.16 10.68
CA PHE A 40 -32.62 -56.98 9.93
C PHE A 40 -34.14 -56.97 9.74
N CYS A 41 -34.79 -55.90 10.16
CA CYS A 41 -36.25 -55.81 10.25
C CYS A 41 -36.74 -54.41 9.81
N PHE A 42 -37.85 -54.35 9.08
CA PHE A 42 -38.46 -53.10 8.57
C PHE A 42 -39.88 -52.84 9.11
N SER A 43 -40.24 -53.41 10.27
CA SER A 43 -41.51 -53.08 10.94
C SER A 43 -41.42 -51.77 11.73
N PRO A 44 -42.52 -51.02 11.92
CA PRO A 44 -42.52 -49.80 12.74
C PRO A 44 -41.98 -50.03 14.17
N GLY A 45 -42.27 -51.17 14.79
CA GLY A 45 -41.75 -51.52 16.11
C GLY A 45 -40.23 -51.78 16.15
N CYS A 46 -39.64 -52.21 15.03
CA CYS A 46 -38.18 -52.37 14.93
C CYS A 46 -37.44 -51.03 14.87
N PHE A 47 -38.04 -49.99 14.30
CA PHE A 47 -37.42 -48.66 14.30
C PHE A 47 -37.34 -48.07 15.71
N ASP A 48 -38.38 -48.22 16.53
CA ASP A 48 -38.36 -47.78 17.93
C ASP A 48 -37.35 -48.55 18.78
N PHE A 49 -37.25 -49.87 18.56
CA PHE A 49 -36.26 -50.70 19.24
C PHE A 49 -34.84 -50.32 18.81
N ALA A 50 -34.58 -50.17 17.50
CA ALA A 50 -33.29 -49.77 16.97
C ALA A 50 -32.88 -48.36 17.46
N ALA A 51 -33.81 -47.41 17.49
CA ALA A 51 -33.54 -46.07 18.00
C ALA A 51 -33.11 -46.07 19.48
N LYS A 52 -33.68 -46.96 20.30
CA LYS A 52 -33.28 -47.15 21.70
C LYS A 52 -31.97 -47.93 21.84
N ALA A 53 -31.81 -49.03 21.09
CA ALA A 53 -30.63 -49.88 21.15
C ALA A 53 -29.37 -49.17 20.65
N PHE A 54 -29.47 -48.33 19.61
CA PHE A 54 -28.35 -47.57 19.05
C PHE A 54 -28.27 -46.12 19.55
N GLN A 55 -29.03 -45.76 20.59
CA GLN A 55 -29.09 -44.39 21.11
C GLN A 55 -27.71 -43.83 21.46
N GLU A 56 -26.85 -44.66 22.07
CA GLU A 56 -25.49 -44.27 22.45
C GLU A 56 -24.57 -44.04 21.24
N PRO A 57 -24.39 -44.99 20.29
CA PRO A 57 -23.66 -44.74 19.05
C PRO A 57 -24.16 -43.50 18.30
N ILE A 58 -25.48 -43.32 18.17
CA ILE A 58 -26.08 -42.17 17.48
C ILE A 58 -25.71 -40.87 18.20
N LYS A 59 -25.70 -40.84 19.54
CA LYS A 59 -25.32 -39.66 20.32
C LYS A 59 -23.84 -39.32 20.12
N ILE A 60 -22.95 -40.30 20.14
CA ILE A 60 -21.51 -40.11 19.87
C ILE A 60 -21.30 -39.57 18.45
N PHE A 61 -21.98 -40.15 17.47
CA PHE A 61 -21.92 -39.68 16.09
C PHE A 61 -22.38 -38.23 15.95
N LYS A 62 -23.51 -37.85 16.59
CA LYS A 62 -24.01 -36.47 16.60
C LYS A 62 -23.00 -35.49 17.21
N ILE A 63 -22.32 -35.87 18.29
CA ILE A 63 -21.24 -35.06 18.88
C ILE A 63 -20.09 -34.89 17.89
N GLY A 64 -19.68 -35.97 17.21
CA GLY A 64 -18.65 -35.93 16.18
C GLY A 64 -19.01 -34.97 15.04
N VAL A 65 -20.22 -35.10 14.48
CA VAL A 65 -20.72 -34.22 13.42
C VAL A 65 -20.75 -32.76 13.91
N GLY A 66 -21.30 -32.51 15.09
CA GLY A 66 -21.32 -31.17 15.69
C GLY A 66 -19.92 -30.56 15.82
N PHE A 67 -18.97 -31.31 16.39
CA PHE A 67 -17.57 -30.91 16.49
C PHE A 67 -16.97 -30.58 15.12
N GLY A 68 -17.17 -31.46 14.12
CA GLY A 68 -16.70 -31.25 12.76
C GLY A 68 -17.25 -29.95 12.16
N THR A 69 -18.56 -29.73 12.26
CA THR A 69 -19.19 -28.50 11.75
C THR A 69 -18.58 -27.25 12.37
N TYR A 70 -18.42 -27.20 13.69
CA TYR A 70 -17.80 -26.04 14.35
C TYR A 70 -16.32 -25.86 13.98
N ALA A 71 -15.55 -26.96 13.91
CA ALA A 71 -14.14 -26.91 13.54
C ALA A 71 -13.95 -26.38 12.10
N PHE A 72 -14.69 -26.93 11.13
CA PHE A 72 -14.61 -26.48 9.74
C PHE A 72 -15.14 -25.06 9.56
N ALA A 73 -16.19 -24.66 10.27
CA ALA A 73 -16.68 -23.28 10.27
C ALA A 73 -15.61 -22.30 10.79
N ALA A 74 -14.93 -22.63 11.89
CA ALA A 74 -13.84 -21.82 12.43
C ALA A 74 -12.65 -21.71 11.48
N ILE A 75 -12.26 -22.82 10.85
CA ILE A 75 -11.20 -22.83 9.81
C ILE A 75 -11.60 -21.95 8.63
N GLY A 76 -12.84 -22.09 8.14
CA GLY A 76 -13.37 -21.29 7.04
C GLY A 76 -13.39 -19.78 7.35
N ALA A 77 -13.81 -19.41 8.57
CA ALA A 77 -13.78 -18.03 9.01
C ALA A 77 -12.34 -17.48 9.07
N ALA A 78 -11.40 -18.25 9.62
CA ALA A 78 -10.00 -17.86 9.69
C ALA A 78 -9.37 -17.68 8.30
N THR A 79 -9.64 -18.59 7.36
CA THR A 79 -9.13 -18.49 5.98
C THR A 79 -9.75 -17.33 5.22
N ALA A 80 -11.03 -17.01 5.44
CA ALA A 80 -11.69 -15.85 4.84
C ALA A 80 -11.03 -14.54 5.31
N ILE A 81 -10.81 -14.38 6.62
CA ILE A 81 -10.13 -13.18 7.17
C ILE A 81 -8.72 -13.03 6.58
N LEU A 82 -7.97 -14.12 6.48
CA LEU A 82 -6.61 -14.08 5.91
C LEU A 82 -6.61 -13.75 4.43
N THR A 83 -7.56 -14.29 3.67
CA THR A 83 -7.74 -13.97 2.26
C THR A 83 -8.03 -12.48 2.10
N TYR A 84 -8.91 -11.93 2.95
CA TYR A 84 -9.20 -10.49 2.96
C TYR A 84 -7.95 -9.66 3.28
N VAL A 85 -7.20 -9.96 4.35
CA VAL A 85 -5.98 -9.22 4.70
C VAL A 85 -4.94 -9.26 3.57
N ASN A 86 -4.74 -10.43 2.95
CA ASN A 86 -3.82 -10.56 1.83
C ASN A 86 -4.31 -9.79 0.59
N SER A 87 -5.63 -9.80 0.34
CA SER A 87 -6.25 -9.04 -0.75
C SER A 87 -6.05 -7.55 -0.56
N VAL A 88 -6.32 -7.00 0.63
CA VAL A 88 -6.07 -5.59 0.95
C VAL A 88 -4.59 -5.24 0.80
N LYS A 89 -3.67 -6.10 1.25
CA LYS A 89 -2.24 -5.87 1.08
C LYS A 89 -1.81 -5.85 -0.39
N ALA A 90 -2.31 -6.81 -1.17
CA ALA A 90 -2.03 -6.89 -2.60
C ALA A 90 -2.58 -5.66 -3.34
N GLU A 91 -3.79 -5.23 -2.96
CA GLU A 91 -4.41 -4.03 -3.49
C GLU A 91 -3.59 -2.77 -3.18
N LYS A 92 -3.14 -2.58 -1.93
CA LYS A 92 -2.28 -1.45 -1.54
C LYS A 92 -1.00 -1.41 -2.37
N ASN A 93 -0.32 -2.55 -2.52
CA ASN A 93 0.89 -2.66 -3.33
C ASN A 93 0.61 -2.33 -4.81
N ASN A 94 -0.49 -2.84 -5.36
CA ASN A 94 -0.86 -2.58 -6.75
C ASN A 94 -1.15 -1.08 -6.99
N ARG A 95 -1.90 -0.44 -6.07
CA ARG A 95 -2.18 1.00 -6.13
C ARG A 95 -0.88 1.82 -6.04
N HIS A 96 0.02 1.48 -5.10
CA HIS A 96 1.33 2.13 -4.98
C HIS A 96 2.11 2.05 -6.30
N PHE A 97 2.23 0.84 -6.87
CA PHE A 97 2.96 0.62 -8.11
C PHE A 97 2.34 1.38 -9.28
N GLN A 98 1.01 1.32 -9.41
CA GLN A 98 0.27 2.02 -10.46
C GLN A 98 0.53 3.54 -10.39
N LYS A 99 0.32 4.16 -9.22
CA LYS A 99 0.50 5.61 -9.04
C LYS A 99 1.94 6.06 -9.22
N HIS A 100 2.90 5.25 -8.75
CA HIS A 100 4.31 5.51 -8.98
C HIS A 100 4.69 5.43 -10.46
N SER A 101 4.12 4.47 -11.21
CA SER A 101 4.30 4.35 -12.65
C SER A 101 3.69 5.52 -13.42
N GLU A 102 2.46 5.92 -13.05
CA GLU A 102 1.78 7.10 -13.59
C GLU A 102 2.62 8.37 -13.37
N PHE A 103 3.13 8.56 -12.15
CA PHE A 103 4.01 9.68 -11.81
C PHE A 103 5.28 9.67 -12.68
N LYS A 104 5.99 8.54 -12.74
CA LYS A 104 7.20 8.41 -13.57
C LYS A 104 6.95 8.71 -15.03
N ALA A 105 5.88 8.18 -15.60
CA ALA A 105 5.52 8.42 -16.99
C ALA A 105 5.25 9.91 -17.23
N PHE A 106 4.48 10.54 -16.34
CA PHE A 106 4.18 11.97 -16.42
C PHE A 106 5.45 12.83 -16.31
N THR A 107 6.28 12.62 -15.28
CA THR A 107 7.49 13.42 -15.09
C THR A 107 8.51 13.18 -16.20
N SER A 108 8.62 11.95 -16.72
CA SER A 108 9.49 11.67 -17.87
C SER A 108 9.00 12.40 -19.12
N GLY A 109 7.68 12.44 -19.34
CA GLY A 109 7.07 13.24 -20.41
C GLY A 109 7.29 14.74 -20.25
N LEU A 110 7.29 15.26 -19.01
CA LEU A 110 7.63 16.66 -18.75
C LEU A 110 9.11 16.95 -19.00
N VAL A 111 10.01 16.11 -18.48
CA VAL A 111 11.46 16.27 -18.66
C VAL A 111 11.86 16.20 -20.14
N ALA A 112 11.25 15.29 -20.90
CA ALA A 112 11.49 15.14 -22.33
C ALA A 112 11.06 16.35 -23.18
N ARG A 113 10.18 17.23 -22.66
CA ARG A 113 9.87 18.49 -23.33
C ARG A 113 11.08 19.41 -23.17
N GLN A 114 11.64 19.90 -24.28
CA GLN A 114 12.83 20.77 -24.33
C GLN A 114 12.78 22.02 -23.41
N ASN A 115 11.59 22.40 -22.93
CA ASN A 115 11.38 23.56 -22.06
C ASN A 115 11.43 23.23 -20.56
N SER A 116 11.70 21.99 -20.15
CA SER A 116 11.76 21.60 -18.73
C SER A 116 12.94 22.18 -17.96
N GLY A 117 14.05 22.45 -18.67
CA GLY A 117 15.30 22.91 -18.05
C GLY A 117 15.99 21.86 -17.19
N ILE A 118 15.56 20.60 -17.27
CA ILE A 118 16.10 19.48 -16.49
C ILE A 118 16.45 18.38 -17.48
N ARG A 119 17.66 17.81 -17.40
CA ARG A 119 18.02 16.63 -18.19
C ARG A 119 17.48 15.38 -17.52
N GLN A 120 17.27 14.32 -18.30
CA GLN A 120 16.74 13.07 -17.77
C GLN A 120 17.65 12.42 -16.72
N GLU A 121 18.96 12.59 -16.84
CA GLU A 121 19.96 12.12 -15.86
C GLU A 121 19.99 12.94 -14.57
N ASP A 122 19.53 14.18 -14.61
CA ASP A 122 19.52 15.09 -13.46
C ASP A 122 18.23 14.98 -12.63
N PHE A 123 17.27 14.14 -13.06
CA PHE A 123 15.99 13.99 -12.39
C PHE A 123 15.79 12.62 -11.76
N ASN A 124 15.70 12.57 -10.42
CA ASN A 124 15.38 11.36 -9.68
C ASN A 124 13.89 11.30 -9.34
N ALA A 125 13.12 10.70 -10.26
CA ALA A 125 11.68 10.51 -10.09
C ALA A 125 11.31 9.72 -8.83
N ASN A 126 12.12 8.73 -8.42
CA ASN A 126 11.84 7.96 -7.20
C ASN A 126 11.98 8.84 -5.95
N LYS A 127 13.02 9.67 -5.91
CA LYS A 127 13.27 10.60 -4.79
C LYS A 127 12.16 11.63 -4.70
N TYR A 128 11.78 12.24 -5.82
CA TYR A 128 10.67 13.18 -5.86
C TYR A 128 9.37 12.53 -5.39
N TYR A 129 9.02 11.36 -5.94
CA TYR A 129 7.81 10.64 -5.57
C TYR A 129 7.79 10.22 -4.10
N GLY A 130 8.91 9.75 -3.56
CA GLY A 130 9.02 9.36 -2.15
C GLY A 130 8.95 10.56 -1.21
N PHE A 131 9.44 11.72 -1.65
CA PHE A 131 9.34 12.96 -0.89
C PHE A 131 7.91 13.53 -0.92
N LEU A 132 7.25 13.45 -2.08
CA LEU A 132 5.86 13.87 -2.25
C LEU A 132 4.88 12.94 -1.51
N PHE A 133 5.01 11.62 -1.67
CA PHE A 133 4.10 10.61 -1.13
C PHE A 133 4.82 9.54 -0.29
N PRO A 134 5.36 9.90 0.89
CA PRO A 134 6.14 8.98 1.73
C PRO A 134 5.31 7.76 2.20
N LEU A 135 4.00 7.92 2.37
CA LEU A 135 3.07 6.87 2.80
C LEU A 135 2.37 6.14 1.64
N SER A 136 2.85 6.32 0.40
CA SER A 136 2.24 5.68 -0.78
C SER A 136 2.21 4.16 -0.71
N ALA A 137 3.15 3.52 0.01
CA ALA A 137 3.18 2.07 0.23
C ALA A 137 1.95 1.57 1.03
N GLU A 138 1.33 2.45 1.82
CA GLU A 138 0.11 2.17 2.56
C GLU A 138 -1.17 2.54 1.78
N ALA A 139 -1.01 2.96 0.52
CA ALA A 139 -2.01 3.52 -0.37
C ALA A 139 -2.57 4.89 0.05
N TYR A 140 -1.77 5.68 0.78
CA TYR A 140 -2.05 7.09 1.05
C TYR A 140 -1.27 7.97 0.07
N PHE A 141 -1.98 8.76 -0.73
CA PHE A 141 -1.43 9.62 -1.79
C PHE A 141 -1.71 11.08 -1.49
N ILE A 142 -1.39 11.51 -0.27
CA ILE A 142 -1.49 12.90 0.17
C ILE A 142 -0.08 13.47 0.18
N PRO A 143 0.14 14.70 -0.35
CA PRO A 143 1.42 15.37 -0.26
C PRO A 143 1.94 15.42 1.18
N SER A 144 3.25 15.22 1.36
CA SER A 144 3.85 15.31 2.69
C SER A 144 3.95 16.77 3.14
N GLU A 145 3.82 17.00 4.45
CA GLU A 145 4.06 18.33 5.04
C GLU A 145 5.47 18.85 4.69
N SER A 146 6.47 17.98 4.64
CA SER A 146 7.82 18.32 4.21
C SER A 146 7.86 18.85 2.77
N TYR A 147 7.05 18.27 1.87
CA TYR A 147 6.93 18.75 0.51
C TYR A 147 6.34 20.16 0.46
N ASP A 148 5.23 20.38 1.16
CA ASP A 148 4.58 21.69 1.26
C ASP A 148 5.52 22.75 1.83
N ILE A 149 6.29 22.41 2.87
CA ILE A 149 7.31 23.28 3.46
C ILE A 149 8.37 23.67 2.43
N VAL A 150 8.83 22.73 1.58
CA VAL A 150 9.82 23.05 0.54
C VAL A 150 9.23 23.98 -0.52
N ILE A 151 8.00 23.74 -0.99
CA ILE A 151 7.34 24.62 -1.96
C ILE A 151 7.17 26.04 -1.40
N ASN A 152 6.69 26.16 -0.16
CA ASN A 152 6.54 27.45 0.51
C ASN A 152 7.89 28.13 0.79
N SER A 153 8.95 27.35 1.05
CA SER A 153 10.30 27.89 1.24
C SER A 153 10.89 28.45 -0.06
N ILE A 154 10.64 27.78 -1.20
CA ILE A 154 11.00 28.32 -2.52
C ILE A 154 10.27 29.64 -2.77
N GLU A 155 8.96 29.69 -2.53
CA GLU A 155 8.17 30.91 -2.69
C GLU A 155 8.70 32.05 -1.81
N ARG A 156 8.98 31.76 -0.54
CA ARG A 156 9.53 32.74 0.39
C ARG A 156 10.91 33.22 -0.05
N GLN A 157 11.78 32.32 -0.52
CA GLN A 157 13.10 32.69 -1.01
C GLN A 157 13.00 33.67 -2.20
N ILE A 158 12.08 33.43 -3.15
CA ILE A 158 11.84 34.36 -4.26
C ILE A 158 11.43 35.73 -3.73
N ALA A 159 10.50 35.77 -2.77
CA ALA A 159 10.00 37.02 -2.20
C ALA A 159 11.07 37.78 -1.41
N GLU A 160 11.89 37.08 -0.62
CA GLU A 160 13.00 37.66 0.14
C GLU A 160 14.09 38.20 -0.79
N THR A 161 14.48 37.44 -1.81
CA THR A 161 15.45 37.91 -2.82
C THR A 161 14.92 39.14 -3.53
N GLN A 162 13.65 39.14 -3.96
CA GLN A 162 13.03 40.29 -4.62
C GLN A 162 12.97 41.53 -3.73
N ALA A 163 12.64 41.38 -2.44
CA ALA A 163 12.54 42.50 -1.50
C ALA A 163 13.90 43.12 -1.16
N ASN A 164 14.95 42.30 -1.13
CA ASN A 164 16.31 42.72 -0.76
C ASN A 164 17.20 43.01 -1.98
N PHE A 165 16.70 42.82 -3.20
CA PHE A 165 17.49 42.99 -4.41
C PHE A 165 17.88 44.46 -4.62
N ILE A 166 19.19 44.70 -4.64
CA ILE A 166 19.78 45.98 -5.02
C ILE A 166 20.60 45.74 -6.30
N PRO A 167 20.39 46.49 -7.39
CA PRO A 167 21.17 46.32 -8.61
C PRO A 167 22.68 46.41 -8.34
N GLY A 168 23.43 45.35 -8.68
CA GLY A 168 24.87 45.24 -8.42
C GLY A 168 25.26 44.54 -7.11
N ASP A 169 24.30 44.15 -6.26
CA ASP A 169 24.56 43.30 -5.09
C ASP A 169 24.59 41.81 -5.49
N VAL A 170 25.80 41.26 -5.59
CA VAL A 170 26.04 39.86 -5.95
C VAL A 170 25.71 38.92 -4.79
N ARG A 171 25.80 39.38 -3.54
CA ARG A 171 25.69 38.52 -2.36
C ARG A 171 24.29 37.96 -2.17
N SER A 172 23.25 38.76 -2.43
CA SER A 172 21.86 38.29 -2.38
C SER A 172 21.57 37.22 -3.45
N ILE A 173 22.23 37.32 -4.60
CA ILE A 173 22.07 36.35 -5.70
C ILE A 173 22.80 35.04 -5.36
N GLU A 174 24.02 35.10 -4.86
CA GLU A 174 24.77 33.93 -4.40
C GLU A 174 23.97 33.12 -3.35
N GLU A 175 23.41 33.82 -2.36
CA GLU A 175 22.62 33.19 -1.30
C GLU A 175 21.33 32.56 -1.83
N HIS A 176 20.61 33.27 -2.70
CA HIS A 176 19.44 32.73 -3.41
C HIS A 176 19.77 31.46 -4.16
N CYS A 177 20.84 31.48 -4.97
CA CYS A 177 21.26 30.35 -5.79
C CYS A 177 21.60 29.13 -4.93
N ARG A 178 22.34 29.33 -3.83
CA ARG A 178 22.68 28.27 -2.88
C ARG A 178 21.43 27.64 -2.24
N ASN A 179 20.48 28.46 -1.82
CA ASN A 179 19.25 27.98 -1.19
C ASN A 179 18.37 27.22 -2.20
N MET A 180 18.23 27.75 -3.42
CA MET A 180 17.49 27.09 -4.50
C MET A 180 18.08 25.72 -4.86
N LEU A 181 19.40 25.59 -4.95
CA LEU A 181 20.05 24.29 -5.17
C LEU A 181 19.72 23.29 -4.04
N GLY A 182 19.66 23.76 -2.79
CA GLY A 182 19.25 22.93 -1.65
C GLY A 182 17.80 22.43 -1.78
N TYR A 183 16.88 23.29 -2.19
CA TYR A 183 15.48 22.93 -2.41
C TYR A 183 15.31 21.98 -3.58
N PHE A 184 15.94 22.25 -4.72
CA PHE A 184 15.92 21.38 -5.91
C PHE A 184 16.50 20.01 -5.60
N HIS A 185 17.63 19.96 -4.90
CA HIS A 185 18.23 18.70 -4.48
C HIS A 185 17.30 17.90 -3.57
N SER A 186 16.57 18.55 -2.66
CA SER A 186 15.59 17.88 -1.78
C SER A 186 14.48 17.21 -2.58
N LEU A 187 14.02 17.86 -3.66
CA LEU A 187 13.06 17.32 -4.62
C LEU A 187 13.66 16.25 -5.55
N GLY A 188 14.98 16.06 -5.57
CA GLY A 188 15.65 15.14 -6.49
C GLY A 188 15.89 15.70 -7.89
N ILE A 189 15.99 17.02 -7.99
CA ILE A 189 16.43 17.74 -9.19
C ILE A 189 17.89 18.15 -8.95
N ALA A 190 18.79 17.67 -9.80
CA ALA A 190 20.18 18.12 -9.85
C ALA A 190 20.34 19.20 -10.91
N VAL A 191 21.33 20.07 -10.72
CA VAL A 191 21.78 21.02 -11.74
C VAL A 191 23.26 20.74 -11.95
N GLU A 192 23.61 20.33 -13.16
CA GLU A 192 25.00 20.10 -13.54
C GLU A 192 25.73 21.45 -13.66
N GLU A 193 26.95 21.52 -13.15
CA GLU A 193 27.82 22.71 -13.17
C GLU A 193 27.07 24.02 -12.81
N PRO A 194 26.52 24.12 -11.59
CA PRO A 194 25.67 25.24 -11.23
C PRO A 194 26.49 26.53 -11.14
N THR A 195 26.31 27.40 -12.13
CA THR A 195 26.67 28.82 -12.06
C THR A 195 25.41 29.65 -11.77
N GLU A 196 25.57 30.86 -11.26
CA GLU A 196 24.44 31.78 -11.02
C GLU A 196 23.66 32.03 -12.31
N GLU A 197 24.35 32.27 -13.42
CA GLU A 197 23.75 32.48 -14.73
C GLU A 197 22.92 31.27 -15.18
N THR A 198 23.50 30.07 -15.10
CA THR A 198 22.81 28.82 -15.46
C THR A 198 21.58 28.61 -14.58
N LEU A 199 21.72 28.80 -13.25
CA LEU A 199 20.61 28.59 -12.34
C LEU A 199 19.47 29.59 -12.58
N MET A 200 19.78 30.87 -12.78
CA MET A 200 18.80 31.90 -13.13
C MET A 200 18.09 31.58 -14.45
N MET A 201 18.81 31.06 -15.45
CA MET A 201 18.21 30.65 -16.72
C MET A 201 17.27 29.44 -16.57
N LEU A 202 17.63 28.48 -15.71
CA LEU A 202 16.87 27.24 -15.50
C LEU A 202 15.70 27.41 -14.54
N GLU A 203 15.78 28.33 -13.59
CA GLU A 203 14.80 28.54 -12.52
C GLU A 203 13.35 28.65 -13.04
N PRO A 204 13.00 29.49 -14.03
CA PRO A 204 11.63 29.55 -14.55
C PRO A 204 11.13 28.23 -15.15
N LYS A 205 12.04 27.46 -15.75
CA LYS A 205 11.72 26.17 -16.37
C LYS A 205 11.47 25.10 -15.29
N ILE A 206 12.32 25.07 -14.26
CA ILE A 206 12.16 24.20 -13.08
C ILE A 206 10.88 24.54 -12.32
N PHE A 207 10.55 25.82 -12.14
CA PHE A 207 9.29 26.22 -11.49
C PHE A 207 8.07 25.83 -12.30
N SER A 208 8.11 25.97 -13.63
CA SER A 208 7.06 25.44 -14.49
C SER A 208 6.92 23.93 -14.34
N PHE A 209 8.04 23.19 -14.28
CA PHE A 209 8.03 21.75 -14.04
C PHE A 209 7.37 21.38 -12.70
N ILE A 210 7.74 22.06 -11.61
CA ILE A 210 7.15 21.86 -10.28
C ILE A 210 5.66 22.20 -10.28
N ASP A 211 5.25 23.34 -10.85
CA ASP A 211 3.85 23.75 -10.93
C ASP A 211 3.00 22.74 -11.71
N ASN A 212 3.54 22.13 -12.79
CA ASN A 212 2.83 21.09 -13.54
C ASN A 212 2.65 19.81 -12.71
N ILE A 213 3.62 19.45 -11.85
CA ILE A 213 3.48 18.32 -10.92
C ILE A 213 2.42 18.67 -9.86
N ASN A 214 2.49 19.85 -9.27
CA ASN A 214 1.53 20.32 -8.27
C ASN A 214 0.11 20.27 -8.81
N GLN A 215 -0.11 20.82 -10.01
CA GLN A 215 -1.41 20.83 -10.67
C GLN A 215 -1.97 19.42 -10.92
N GLN A 216 -1.10 18.44 -11.18
CA GLN A 216 -1.53 17.09 -11.55
C GLN A 216 -1.70 16.15 -10.36
N PHE A 217 -0.92 16.33 -9.30
CA PHE A 217 -0.80 15.35 -8.20
C PHE A 217 -1.08 15.93 -6.82
N THR A 218 -1.30 17.23 -6.69
CA THR A 218 -1.49 17.89 -5.39
C THR A 218 -2.63 18.90 -5.45
N ASP A 219 -3.04 19.38 -4.28
CA ASP A 219 -3.98 20.49 -4.13
C ASP A 219 -3.27 21.81 -3.74
N ILE A 220 -1.94 21.89 -3.95
CA ILE A 220 -1.16 23.08 -3.60
C ILE A 220 -1.48 24.20 -4.59
N GLU A 221 -2.02 25.31 -4.08
CA GLU A 221 -2.40 26.48 -4.87
C GLU A 221 -1.22 27.39 -5.25
N VAL A 222 -0.07 27.23 -4.60
CA VAL A 222 1.13 28.03 -4.85
C VAL A 222 1.63 27.80 -6.27
N SER A 223 1.63 28.85 -7.09
CA SER A 223 2.20 28.83 -8.44
C SER A 223 3.51 29.61 -8.48
N LEU A 224 4.62 28.89 -8.52
CA LEU A 224 5.98 29.43 -8.55
C LEU A 224 6.26 30.16 -9.88
N ARG A 225 5.71 29.68 -11.00
CA ARG A 225 5.93 30.29 -12.32
C ARG A 225 5.43 31.73 -12.38
N SER A 226 4.37 32.04 -11.61
CA SER A 226 3.67 33.34 -11.61
C SER A 226 4.35 34.44 -10.80
N LYS A 227 5.36 34.10 -9.98
CA LYS A 227 6.05 35.05 -9.11
C LYS A 227 6.95 35.99 -9.90
N SER A 228 6.94 37.28 -9.53
CA SER A 228 7.86 38.29 -10.11
C SER A 228 9.30 37.99 -9.70
N ARG A 229 10.22 38.20 -10.64
CA ARG A 229 11.65 37.94 -10.50
C ARG A 229 12.45 39.03 -11.20
N ASP A 230 12.35 40.26 -10.71
CA ASP A 230 13.02 41.41 -11.32
C ASP A 230 14.55 41.32 -11.20
N TYR A 231 15.04 40.58 -10.20
CA TYR A 231 16.47 40.25 -10.04
C TYR A 231 17.06 39.46 -11.22
N MET A 232 16.23 38.85 -12.07
CA MET A 232 16.70 38.19 -13.30
C MET A 232 17.07 39.17 -14.42
N ARG A 233 16.56 40.41 -14.37
CA ARG A 233 16.76 41.41 -15.45
C ARG A 233 18.13 42.08 -15.41
N SER A 234 18.88 41.98 -14.30
CA SER A 234 20.20 42.61 -14.18
C SER A 234 21.35 41.80 -14.78
N ILE A 235 21.08 40.60 -15.31
CA ILE A 235 22.06 39.70 -15.92
C ILE A 235 21.99 39.75 -17.46
N GLN A 236 20.98 40.44 -18.04
CA GLN A 236 20.87 40.72 -19.48
C GLN A 236 21.53 42.04 -19.85
#